data_AF-A0A5K1E721-F1
#
_entry.id   AF-A0A5K1E721-F1
#
_cell.length_a   1.000
_cell.length_b   1.000
_cell.length_c   1.000
_cell.angle_alpha   90.00
_cell.angle_beta   90.00
_cell.angle_gamma   90.00
#
_symmetry.space_group_name_H-M   'P 1'
#
loop_
_entity.id
_entity.type
_entity.pdbx_description
1 polymer ?
#
loop_
_entity_poly.entity_id
_entity_poly.type
_entity_poly.pdbx_seq_one_letter_code
_entity_poly.pdbx_strand_id
1 'polypeptide(L)' 'AIVTFGLNALYGRKKGVNEVWTGDWNPNNSHSFIDYTVKKGFQIDSWEF' A
#
# COMPACT_ATOMS: atom_id res chain seq x y z
N ALA A 1 11.80 12.69 7.29
CA ALA A 1 11.56 11.48 8.09
C ALA A 1 11.58 10.30 7.15
N ILE A 2 12.11 9.17 7.61
CA ILE A 2 12.08 7.91 6.85
C ILE A 2 10.67 7.30 7.03
N VAL A 3 10.06 6.83 5.94
CA VAL A 3 8.65 6.40 5.92
C VAL A 3 8.54 4.94 5.47
N THR A 4 7.69 4.18 6.16
CA THR A 4 7.18 2.88 5.71
C THR A 4 5.72 3.03 5.31
N PHE A 5 5.36 2.51 4.14
CA PHE A 5 3.98 2.51 3.66
C PHE A 5 3.35 1.12 3.78
N GLY A 6 2.22 1.02 4.49
CA GLY A 6 1.37 -0.17 4.46
C GLY A 6 0.49 -0.19 3.21
N LEU A 7 0.54 -1.29 2.47
CA LEU A 7 -0.22 -1.49 1.23
C LEU A 7 -1.52 -2.30 1.44
N ASN A 8 -1.81 -2.61 2.70
CA ASN A 8 -2.80 -3.55 3.19
C ASN A 8 -4.24 -3.13 2.84
N ALA A 9 -4.46 -1.82 2.64
CA ALA A 9 -5.75 -1.17 2.46
C ALA A 9 -5.95 -0.53 1.08
N LEU A 10 -5.15 -0.94 0.09
CA LEU A 10 -5.26 -0.49 -1.30
C LEU A 10 -6.44 -1.12 -2.05
N TYR A 11 -6.78 -0.63 -3.24
CA TYR A 11 -7.89 -1.15 -4.04
C TYR A 11 -7.74 -2.65 -4.30
N GLY A 12 -8.87 -3.36 -4.26
CA GLY A 12 -8.93 -4.82 -4.22
C GLY A 12 -9.04 -5.38 -2.80
N ARG A 13 -8.50 -4.64 -1.81
CA ARG A 13 -8.64 -4.98 -0.40
C ARG A 13 -9.94 -4.47 0.16
N LYS A 14 -10.48 -5.22 1.11
CA LYS A 14 -11.69 -4.90 1.87
C LYS A 14 -11.45 -5.10 3.36
N LYS A 15 -11.97 -4.17 4.17
CA LYS A 15 -11.91 -4.28 5.63
C LYS A 15 -12.78 -5.47 6.06
N GLY A 16 -12.16 -6.45 6.71
CA GLY A 16 -12.84 -7.61 7.28
C GLY A 16 -13.39 -7.34 8.68
N VAL A 17 -14.04 -8.36 9.25
CA VAL A 17 -14.77 -8.29 10.53
C VAL A 17 -13.86 -7.94 11.72
N ASN A 18 -12.57 -8.33 11.66
CA ASN A 18 -11.60 -8.11 12.74
C ASN A 18 -10.58 -7.00 12.41
N GLU A 19 -10.97 -6.01 11.60
CA GLU A 19 -10.07 -4.97 11.06
C GLU A 19 -8.92 -5.46 10.18
N VAL A 20 -8.83 -6.79 9.98
CA VAL A 20 -7.93 -7.41 9.03
C VAL A 20 -8.41 -7.09 7.63
N TRP A 21 -7.54 -6.49 6.82
CA TRP A 21 -7.80 -6.28 5.41
C TRP A 21 -7.64 -7.58 4.65
N THR A 22 -8.64 -7.94 3.86
CA THR A 22 -8.72 -9.21 3.12
C THR A 22 -9.02 -8.96 1.65
N GLY A 23 -9.06 -10.03 0.84
CA GLY A 23 -9.30 -9.94 -0.60
C GLY A 23 -8.01 -9.80 -1.41
N ASP A 24 -8.14 -10.05 -2.71
CA ASP A 24 -6.99 -10.03 -3.60
C ASP A 24 -6.50 -8.61 -3.83
N TRP A 25 -5.18 -8.48 -3.97
CA TRP A 25 -4.60 -7.22 -4.38
C TRP A 25 -4.96 -6.90 -5.82
N ASN A 26 -5.20 -5.62 -6.09
CA ASN A 26 -5.11 -5.11 -7.46
C ASN A 26 -3.65 -4.71 -7.74
N PRO A 27 -2.89 -5.50 -8.53
CA PRO A 27 -1.46 -5.24 -8.75
C PRO A 27 -1.21 -3.89 -9.43
N ASN A 28 -2.13 -3.43 -10.29
CA ASN A 28 -2.01 -2.12 -10.93
C ASN A 28 -2.12 -0.99 -9.91
N ASN A 29 -3.00 -1.12 -8.91
CA ASN A 29 -3.15 -0.07 -7.90
C ASN A 29 -1.92 0.04 -7.01
N SER A 30 -1.38 -1.09 -6.55
CA SER A 30 -0.17 -1.10 -5.72
C SER A 30 1.04 -0.58 -6.46
N HIS A 31 1.20 -0.95 -7.74
CA HIS A 31 2.25 -0.40 -8.59
C HIS A 31 2.09 1.12 -8.76
N SER A 32 0.90 1.61 -9.08
CA SER A 32 0.64 3.05 -9.20
C SER A 32 0.91 3.82 -7.90
N PHE A 33 0.60 3.23 -6.74
CA PHE A 33 0.87 3.86 -5.45
C PHE A 33 2.36 3.93 -5.14
N ILE A 34 3.11 2.84 -5.36
CA ILE A 34 4.57 2.81 -5.21
C ILE A 34 5.21 3.88 -6.11
N ASP A 35 4.87 3.90 -7.39
CA ASP A 35 5.38 4.89 -8.36
C ASP A 35 5.08 6.33 -7.93
N TYR A 36 3.86 6.60 -7.45
CA TYR A 36 3.49 7.91 -6.91
C TYR A 36 4.35 8.31 -5.71
N THR A 37 4.57 7.40 -4.74
CA THR A 37 5.36 7.71 -3.54
C THR A 37 6.84 7.97 -3.87
N VAL A 38 7.40 7.21 -4.81
CA VAL A 38 8.75 7.47 -5.34
C VAL A 38 8.82 8.84 -6.02
N LYS A 39 7.88 9.14 -6.92
CA LYS A 39 7.83 10.44 -7.64
C LYS A 39 7.63 11.64 -6.72
N LYS A 40 6.98 11.46 -5.58
CA LYS A 40 6.85 12.51 -4.56
C LYS A 40 8.13 12.76 -3.77
N GLY A 41 9.16 11.94 -3.95
CA GLY A 41 10.46 12.12 -3.30
C GLY A 41 10.43 11.79 -1.82
N PHE A 42 9.52 10.92 -1.38
CA PHE A 42 9.57 10.40 -0.01
C PHE A 42 10.88 9.63 0.19
N GLN A 43 11.49 9.80 1.36
CA GLN A 43 12.59 8.94 1.79
C GLN A 43 11.99 7.68 2.40
N ILE A 44 11.92 6.62 1.60
CA ILE A 44 11.18 5.40 1.93
C ILE A 44 12.14 4.35 2.47
N ASP A 45 11.73 3.64 3.52
CA ASP A 45 12.41 2.45 4.03
C ASP A 45 11.84 1.19 3.38
N SER A 46 10.52 1.02 3.48
CA SER A 46 9.82 -0.18 3.01
C SER A 46 8.39 0.10 2.54
N TRP A 47 7.89 -0.83 1.73
CA TRP A 47 6.47 -1.04 1.50
C TRP A 47 6.10 -2.42 2.02
N GLU A 48 5.06 -2.52 2.84
CA GLU A 48 4.70 -3.76 3.57
C GLU A 48 3.24 -4.15 3.35
N PHE A 49 2.94 -5.45 3.52
CA PHE A 49 1.62 -6.06 3.30
C PHE A 49 1.20 -6.93 4.49
#